data_AF-A0A381EH40-F1
#
_entry.id   AF-A0A381EH40-F1
#
_cell.length_a   1.000
_cell.length_b   1.000
_cell.length_c   1.000
_cell.angle_alpha   90.00
_cell.angle_beta   90.00
_cell.angle_gamma   90.00
#
_symmetry.space_group_name_H-M   'P 1'
#
loop_
_entity.id
_entity.type
_entity.pdbx_description
1 polymer ?
#
loop_
_entity_poly.entity_id
_entity_poly.type
_entity_poly.pdbx_seq_one_letter_code
_entity_poly.pdbx_strand_id
1 'polypeptide(L)'
;MRGFFFLILSFNLAFSADFITPKEYAKMLYENPRGISCKKCHGADGSGQILGYYTHKNQKKAYEIPNIQNLSFERFKEALTKEQDVKSIMPNYSLTNDEIITLYNYIKQVSKEK
;
A
#
# COMPACT_ATOMS: atom_id res chain seq x y z
N MET A 1 -23.47 -36.03 31.60
CA MET A 1 -23.94 -35.30 30.41
C MET A 1 -23.81 -33.77 30.50
N ARG A 2 -23.93 -33.12 31.68
CA ARG A 2 -23.74 -31.66 31.82
C ARG A 2 -22.30 -31.19 31.53
N GLY A 3 -21.28 -31.91 32.02
CA GLY A 3 -19.86 -31.54 31.80
C GLY A 3 -19.38 -31.64 30.34
N PHE A 4 -19.96 -32.55 29.55
CA PHE A 4 -19.61 -32.71 28.13
C PHE A 4 -20.10 -31.53 27.28
N PHE A 5 -21.27 -30.97 27.63
CA PHE A 5 -21.82 -29.78 26.98
C PHE A 5 -20.98 -28.53 27.25
N PHE A 6 -20.46 -28.37 28.47
CA PHE A 6 -19.52 -27.29 28.80
C PHE A 6 -18.18 -27.43 28.08
N LEU A 7 -17.69 -28.66 27.89
CA LEU A 7 -16.41 -28.91 27.22
C LEU A 7 -16.47 -28.61 25.71
N ILE A 8 -17.62 -28.87 25.07
CA ILE A 8 -17.87 -28.50 23.66
C ILE A 8 -18.00 -26.97 23.52
N LEU A 9 -18.61 -26.27 24.48
CA LEU A 9 -18.78 -24.82 24.43
C LEU A 9 -17.42 -24.08 24.56
N SER A 10 -16.52 -24.57 25.41
CA SER A 10 -15.18 -24.01 25.56
C SER A 10 -14.29 -24.20 24.32
N PHE A 11 -14.49 -25.29 23.56
CA PHE A 11 -13.68 -25.56 22.37
C PHE A 11 -14.02 -24.64 21.19
N ASN A 12 -15.26 -24.13 21.11
CA ASN A 12 -15.69 -23.21 20.06
C ASN A 12 -15.18 -21.77 20.25
N LEU A 13 -14.97 -21.32 21.50
CA LEU A 13 -14.40 -19.98 21.78
C LEU A 13 -12.90 -19.89 21.46
N ALA A 14 -12.19 -21.02 21.37
CA ALA A 14 -10.76 -21.05 21.10
C ALA A 14 -10.41 -20.90 19.61
N PHE A 15 -11.41 -20.85 18.72
CA PHE A 15 -11.24 -20.84 17.25
C PHE A 15 -11.87 -19.59 16.60
N SER A 16 -11.66 -18.40 17.18
CA SER A 16 -11.96 -17.16 16.46
C SER A 16 -10.87 -16.90 15.42
N ALA A 17 -11.25 -16.78 14.14
CA ALA A 17 -10.34 -16.27 13.12
C ALA A 17 -10.17 -14.76 13.32
N ASP A 18 -8.93 -14.30 13.51
CA ASP A 18 -8.61 -12.87 13.51
C ASP A 18 -8.69 -12.35 12.07
N PHE A 19 -9.74 -11.58 11.76
CA PHE A 19 -9.84 -10.89 10.49
C PHE A 19 -8.99 -9.63 10.51
N ILE A 20 -8.31 -9.34 9.40
CA ILE A 20 -7.59 -8.07 9.25
C ILE A 20 -8.56 -6.90 9.27
N THR A 21 -8.20 -5.86 10.00
CA THR A 21 -8.94 -4.60 10.00
C THR A 21 -8.77 -3.87 8.67
N PRO A 22 -9.67 -2.94 8.31
CA PRO A 22 -9.49 -2.11 7.12
C PRO A 22 -8.16 -1.33 7.11
N LYS A 23 -7.68 -0.87 8.28
CA LYS A 23 -6.38 -0.19 8.40
C LYS A 23 -5.21 -1.14 8.13
N GLU A 24 -5.27 -2.37 8.64
CA GLU A 24 -4.25 -3.39 8.37
C GLU A 24 -4.26 -3.83 6.91
N TYR A 25 -5.44 -4.03 6.32
CA TYR A 25 -5.58 -4.34 4.91
C TYR A 25 -4.99 -3.23 4.04
N ALA A 26 -5.34 -1.98 4.31
CA ALA A 26 -4.80 -0.81 3.61
C ALA A 26 -3.27 -0.73 3.69
N LYS A 27 -2.70 -0.92 4.89
CA LYS A 27 -1.25 -0.95 5.08
C LYS A 27 -0.60 -2.11 4.31
N MET A 28 -1.16 -3.31 4.42
CA MET A 28 -0.67 -4.50 3.72
C MET A 28 -0.71 -4.29 2.20
N LEU A 29 -1.81 -3.71 1.68
CA LEU A 29 -1.96 -3.40 0.28
C LEU A 29 -0.96 -2.33 -0.19
N TYR A 30 -0.61 -1.35 0.63
CA TYR A 30 0.44 -0.38 0.30
C TYR A 30 1.84 -1.00 0.31
N GLU A 31 2.09 -1.91 1.26
CA GLU A 31 3.36 -2.61 1.37
C GLU A 31 3.53 -3.69 0.30
N ASN A 32 2.44 -4.25 -0.22
CA ASN A 32 2.45 -5.35 -1.18
C ASN A 32 1.19 -5.43 -2.07
N PRO A 33 0.93 -4.44 -2.96
CA PRO A 33 -0.29 -4.40 -3.77
C PRO A 33 -0.42 -5.58 -4.75
N ARG A 34 0.70 -6.05 -5.31
CA ARG A 34 0.82 -7.24 -6.18
C ARG A 34 2.28 -7.72 -6.30
N GLY A 35 2.97 -7.91 -5.19
CA GLY A 35 4.38 -8.37 -5.16
C GLY A 35 5.43 -7.26 -5.24
N ILE A 36 5.06 -6.04 -5.66
CA ILE A 36 5.96 -4.88 -5.72
C ILE A 36 5.42 -3.78 -4.81
N SER A 37 6.20 -3.40 -3.81
CA SER A 37 5.80 -2.48 -2.74
C SER A 37 5.74 -1.02 -3.19
N CYS A 38 4.62 -0.33 -2.94
CA CYS A 38 4.54 1.13 -3.12
C CYS A 38 5.48 1.85 -2.15
N LYS A 39 5.58 1.36 -0.91
CA LYS A 39 6.43 1.91 0.17
C LYS A 39 7.91 1.99 -0.21
N LYS A 40 8.42 0.98 -0.95
CA LYS A 40 9.81 0.94 -1.39
C LYS A 40 10.18 2.10 -2.33
N CYS A 41 9.20 2.69 -3.01
CA CYS A 41 9.41 3.83 -3.91
C CYS A 41 8.89 5.14 -3.31
N HIS A 42 7.67 5.18 -2.77
CA HIS A 42 7.04 6.40 -2.29
C HIS A 42 7.25 6.68 -0.80
N GLY A 43 8.03 5.88 -0.08
CA GLY A 43 8.30 6.06 1.35
C GLY A 43 7.23 5.42 2.24
N ALA A 44 7.39 5.53 3.57
CA ALA A 44 6.46 4.91 4.52
C ALA A 44 5.05 5.54 4.50
N ASP A 45 4.98 6.81 4.15
CA ASP A 45 3.79 7.68 4.24
C ASP A 45 3.45 8.35 2.90
N GLY A 46 4.07 7.91 1.80
CA GLY A 46 3.87 8.53 0.49
C GLY A 46 4.65 9.83 0.27
N SER A 47 5.60 10.20 1.14
CA SER A 47 6.36 11.45 1.01
C SER A 47 7.24 11.54 -0.25
N GLY A 48 7.46 10.42 -0.95
CA GLY A 48 8.52 10.30 -1.95
C GLY A 48 9.89 10.07 -1.30
N GLN A 49 10.88 9.72 -2.11
CA GLN A 49 12.26 9.55 -1.68
C GLN A 49 13.24 9.58 -2.86
N ILE A 50 14.54 9.66 -2.57
CA ILE A 50 15.59 9.42 -3.58
C ILE A 50 15.84 7.91 -3.65
N LEU A 51 15.57 7.30 -4.80
CA LEU A 51 15.77 5.86 -5.01
C LEU A 51 17.25 5.52 -5.24
N GLY A 52 18.01 6.46 -5.78
CA GLY A 52 19.43 6.29 -6.05
C GLY A 52 20.00 7.47 -6.81
N TYR A 53 21.23 7.30 -7.30
CA TYR A 53 21.92 8.30 -8.10
C TYR A 53 22.46 7.67 -9.37
N TYR A 54 22.45 8.43 -10.46
CA TYR A 54 23.03 8.03 -11.74
C TYR A 54 23.87 9.16 -12.31
N THR A 55 24.82 8.82 -13.18
CA THR A 55 25.66 9.80 -13.87
C THR A 55 25.09 10.09 -15.24
N HIS A 56 24.83 11.35 -15.54
CA HIS A 56 24.42 11.79 -16.87
C HIS A 56 25.18 13.04 -17.26
N LYS A 57 25.93 12.98 -18.37
CA LYS A 57 26.83 14.06 -18.84
C LYS A 57 27.83 14.49 -17.76
N ASN A 58 28.50 13.52 -17.12
CA ASN A 58 29.47 13.72 -16.03
C ASN A 58 28.91 14.44 -14.77
N GLN A 59 27.59 14.52 -14.64
CA GLN A 59 26.93 15.07 -13.46
C GLN A 59 26.19 13.95 -12.73
N LYS A 60 26.41 13.84 -11.41
CA LYS A 60 25.64 12.97 -10.53
C LYS A 60 24.24 13.55 -10.34
N LYS A 61 23.22 12.80 -10.73
CA LYS A 61 21.81 13.17 -10.61
C LYS A 61 21.09 12.23 -9.66
N ALA A 62 20.22 12.78 -8.83
CA ALA A 62 19.32 12.00 -8.01
C ALA A 62 18.18 11.43 -8.88
N TYR A 63 17.77 10.20 -8.59
CA TYR A 63 16.52 9.65 -9.10
C TYR A 63 15.44 9.85 -8.03
N GLU A 64 14.67 10.92 -8.19
CA GLU A 64 13.65 11.33 -7.23
C GLU A 64 12.31 10.66 -7.55
N ILE A 65 11.73 9.98 -6.57
CA ILE A 65 10.38 9.43 -6.61
C ILE A 65 9.41 10.48 -6.05
N PRO A 66 8.30 10.79 -6.75
CA PRO A 66 7.43 11.88 -6.36
C PRO A 66 6.69 11.62 -5.04
N ASN A 67 6.41 12.72 -4.34
CA ASN A 67 5.46 12.75 -3.23
C ASN A 67 4.03 12.54 -3.74
N ILE A 68 3.28 11.66 -3.07
CA ILE A 68 1.89 11.31 -3.42
C ILE A 68 0.86 11.70 -2.35
N GLN A 69 1.27 12.37 -1.27
CA GLN A 69 0.41 12.77 -0.15
C GLN A 69 -0.64 13.81 -0.57
N ASN A 70 -0.27 14.69 -1.51
CA ASN A 70 -1.07 15.86 -1.90
C ASN A 70 -1.73 15.73 -3.27
N LEU A 71 -1.79 14.51 -3.83
CA LEU A 71 -2.51 14.27 -5.08
C LEU A 71 -4.02 14.37 -4.88
N SER A 72 -4.73 14.79 -5.94
CA SER A 72 -6.17 14.57 -6.05
C SER A 72 -6.45 13.09 -6.30
N PHE A 73 -7.67 12.64 -5.99
CA PHE A 73 -8.04 11.25 -6.21
C PHE A 73 -7.95 10.86 -7.69
N GLU A 74 -8.34 11.76 -8.60
CA GLU A 74 -8.32 11.53 -10.05
C GLU A 74 -6.90 11.27 -10.54
N ARG A 75 -5.94 12.10 -10.13
CA ARG A 75 -4.52 11.92 -10.49
C ARG A 75 -3.92 10.67 -9.87
N PHE A 76 -4.30 10.36 -8.63
CA PHE A 76 -3.86 9.15 -7.95
C PHE A 76 -4.36 7.89 -8.68
N LYS A 77 -5.65 7.87 -9.02
CA LYS A 77 -6.27 6.79 -9.79
C LYS A 77 -5.63 6.65 -11.17
N GLU A 78 -5.52 7.76 -11.91
CA GLU A 78 -4.89 7.79 -13.24
C GLU A 78 -3.48 7.18 -13.19
N ALA A 79 -2.66 7.53 -12.19
CA ALA A 79 -1.31 7.01 -12.05
C ALA A 79 -1.27 5.48 -11.84
N LEU A 80 -2.28 4.89 -11.20
CA LEU A 80 -2.38 3.45 -10.96
C LEU A 80 -3.04 2.67 -12.10
N THR A 81 -3.95 3.31 -12.85
CA THR A 81 -4.71 2.65 -13.92
C THR A 81 -4.12 2.83 -15.31
N LYS A 82 -3.30 3.88 -15.52
CA LYS A 82 -2.63 4.07 -16.82
C LYS A 82 -1.62 2.96 -17.04
N GLU A 83 -1.51 2.50 -18.29
CA GLU A 83 -0.41 1.65 -18.69
C GLU A 83 0.91 2.42 -18.55
N GLN A 84 1.82 1.87 -17.75
CA GLN A 84 3.13 2.44 -17.55
C GLN A 84 4.01 2.14 -18.75
N ASP A 85 4.71 3.16 -19.24
CA ASP A 85 5.72 3.01 -20.29
C ASP A 85 6.80 2.00 -19.86
N VAL A 86 7.38 1.27 -20.81
CA VAL A 86 8.46 0.30 -20.55
C VAL A 86 9.70 0.90 -19.89
N LYS A 87 9.89 2.23 -19.98
CA LYS A 87 10.95 2.99 -19.31
C LYS A 87 10.55 3.53 -17.94
N SER A 88 9.28 3.39 -17.56
CA SER A 88 8.80 3.78 -16.23
C SER A 88 9.37 2.84 -15.17
N ILE A 89 9.80 3.41 -14.04
CA ILE A 89 10.17 2.63 -12.86
C ILE A 89 8.92 2.24 -12.04
N MET A 90 7.82 2.99 -12.20
CA MET A 90 6.56 2.63 -11.58
C MET A 90 6.00 1.39 -12.28
N PRO A 91 5.74 0.29 -11.58
CA PRO A 91 5.18 -0.91 -12.19
C PRO A 91 3.70 -0.71 -12.52
N ASN A 92 3.19 -1.56 -13.42
CA ASN A 92 1.76 -1.72 -13.61
C ASN A 92 1.17 -2.55 -12.47
N TYR A 93 0.05 -2.10 -11.90
CA TYR A 93 -0.67 -2.85 -10.88
C TYR A 93 -2.04 -3.28 -11.41
N SER A 94 -2.41 -4.54 -11.17
CA SER A 94 -3.78 -5.01 -11.36
C SER A 94 -4.55 -4.79 -10.05
N LEU A 95 -5.22 -3.65 -9.94
CA LEU A 95 -5.98 -3.23 -8.76
C LEU A 95 -7.45 -2.99 -9.11
N THR A 96 -8.33 -3.32 -8.17
CA THR A 96 -9.75 -2.94 -8.27
C THR A 96 -9.92 -1.45 -7.93
N ASN A 97 -11.08 -0.88 -8.28
CA ASN A 97 -11.39 0.50 -7.89
C ASN A 97 -11.40 0.68 -6.37
N ASP A 98 -11.89 -0.32 -5.62
CA ASP A 98 -11.94 -0.28 -4.16
C ASP A 98 -10.55 -0.35 -3.54
N GLU A 99 -9.65 -1.13 -4.11
CA GLU A 99 -8.23 -1.18 -3.72
C GLU A 99 -7.55 0.19 -3.96
N ILE A 100 -7.84 0.86 -5.07
CA ILE A 100 -7.32 2.20 -5.36
C ILE A 100 -7.84 3.23 -4.35
N ILE A 101 -9.14 3.19 -4.03
CA ILE A 101 -9.75 4.05 -2.99
C ILE A 101 -9.10 3.78 -1.63
N THR A 102 -8.90 2.51 -1.30
CA THR A 102 -8.25 2.06 -0.06
C THR A 102 -6.84 2.64 0.05
N LEU A 103 -6.02 2.54 -1.00
CA LEU A 103 -4.67 3.11 -1.05
C LEU A 103 -4.67 4.64 -0.93
N TYR A 104 -5.58 5.32 -1.64
CA TYR A 104 -5.70 6.78 -1.57
C TYR A 104 -6.03 7.25 -0.15
N ASN A 105 -7.03 6.62 0.48
CA ASN A 105 -7.43 6.93 1.85
C ASN A 105 -6.32 6.62 2.85
N TYR A 106 -5.61 5.50 2.66
CA TYR A 106 -4.45 5.14 3.47
C TYR A 106 -3.39 6.23 3.46
N ILE A 107 -2.98 6.70 2.27
CA ILE A 107 -1.99 7.77 2.12
C ILE A 107 -2.44 9.06 2.81
N LYS A 108 -3.71 9.47 2.63
CA LYS A 108 -4.26 10.67 3.28
C LYS A 108 -4.35 10.54 4.80
N GLN A 109 -4.55 9.34 5.31
CA GLN A 109 -4.56 9.09 6.75
C GLN A 109 -3.15 9.17 7.31
N VAL A 110 -2.20 8.41 6.77
CA VAL A 110 -0.82 8.35 7.31
C VAL A 110 -0.06 9.66 7.14
N SER A 111 -0.40 10.47 6.12
CA SER A 111 0.20 11.80 5.96
C SER A 111 -0.27 12.82 6.99
N LYS A 112 -1.44 12.61 7.62
CA LYS A 112 -2.01 13.49 8.65
C LYS A 112 -1.60 13.09 10.08
N GLU A 113 -1.16 11.85 10.26
CA GLU A 113 -0.68 11.33 11.56
C GLU A 113 0.76 11.82 11.89
N LYS A 114 1.39 12.63 11.03
CA LYS A 114 2.70 13.28 11.21
C LYS A 114 2.55 14.76 11.54
#